data_AF-X1MEF0-F1
#
_entry.id   AF-X1MEF0-F1
#
_cell.length_a   1.000
_cell.length_b   1.000
_cell.length_c   1.000
_cell.angle_alpha   90.00
_cell.angle_beta   90.00
_cell.angle_gamma   90.00
#
_symmetry.space_group_name_H-M   'P 1'
#
loop_
_entity.id
_entity.type
_entity.pdbx_description
1 polymer ?
#
loop_
_entity_poly.entity_id
_entity_poly.type
_entity_poly.pdbx_seq_one_letter_code
_entity_poly.pdbx_strand_id
1 'polypeptide(L)'
;HLIEPGLKLYKGSDGTPGLEFPVDNTGRRIDILAVDRSGLPVVIELKVHRGHERTIGQVLYYQSMVKRLLAAPSARIVIVAREISEELRVGSEDIPNVELFEYKLSMELQRVQRA
;
A
#
# COMPACT_ATOMS: atom_id res chain seq x y z
N HIS A 1 -16.13 -1.45 2.36
CA HIS A 1 -14.72 -1.02 2.23
C HIS A 1 -13.84 -2.24 2.44
N LEU A 2 -12.77 -2.43 1.65
CA LEU A 2 -11.94 -3.64 1.71
C LEU A 2 -10.82 -3.57 2.76
N ILE A 3 -10.18 -2.40 2.94
CA ILE A 3 -9.15 -2.17 3.97
C ILE A 3 -9.81 -1.62 5.24
N GLU A 4 -10.33 -0.39 5.21
CA GLU A 4 -11.04 0.21 6.35
C GLU A 4 -12.06 1.28 5.91
N PRO A 5 -13.10 1.59 6.74
CA PRO A 5 -14.04 2.65 6.45
C PRO A 5 -13.44 4.06 6.62
N GLY A 6 -13.66 4.91 5.63
CA GLY A 6 -13.20 6.30 5.62
C GLY A 6 -11.82 6.52 5.00
N LEU A 7 -11.14 5.44 4.58
CA LEU A 7 -9.93 5.51 3.76
C LEU A 7 -10.25 6.14 2.40
N LYS A 8 -9.47 7.14 2.00
CA LYS A 8 -9.63 7.87 0.73
C LYS A 8 -8.30 7.97 0.02
N LEU A 9 -8.32 7.92 -1.31
CA LEU A 9 -7.13 8.19 -2.11
C LEU A 9 -6.60 9.59 -1.81
N TYR A 10 -5.29 9.72 -1.63
CA TYR A 10 -4.65 11.02 -1.46
C TYR A 10 -4.83 11.87 -2.72
N LYS A 11 -4.98 13.19 -2.53
CA LYS A 11 -5.04 14.18 -3.61
C LYS A 11 -4.15 15.35 -3.24
N GLY A 12 -3.06 15.52 -3.97
CA GLY A 12 -2.16 16.66 -3.81
C GLY A 12 -2.86 17.97 -4.19
N SER A 13 -2.43 19.07 -3.56
CA SER A 13 -2.93 20.42 -3.89
C SER A 13 -2.59 20.85 -5.32
N ASP A 14 -1.56 20.24 -5.89
CA ASP A 14 -1.09 20.36 -7.27
C ASP A 14 -1.82 19.41 -8.25
N GLY A 15 -2.79 18.64 -7.76
CA GLY A 15 -3.48 17.62 -8.54
C GLY A 15 -2.77 16.27 -8.60
N THR A 16 -1.62 16.09 -7.94
CA THR A 16 -0.91 14.81 -7.91
C THR A 16 -1.82 13.71 -7.34
N PRO A 17 -2.09 12.63 -8.09
CA PRO A 17 -2.93 11.55 -7.62
C PRO A 17 -2.18 10.68 -6.60
N GLY A 18 -2.91 10.12 -5.64
CA GLY A 18 -2.36 9.11 -4.73
C GLY A 18 -2.04 7.77 -5.40
N LEU A 19 -2.49 7.52 -6.63
CA LEU A 19 -2.13 6.31 -7.38
C LEU A 19 -0.76 6.49 -8.01
N GLU A 20 0.11 5.48 -7.90
CA GLU A 20 1.49 5.52 -8.40
C GLU A 20 2.24 6.79 -7.94
N PHE A 21 2.06 7.14 -6.67
CA PHE A 21 2.51 8.42 -6.10
C PHE A 21 4.03 8.53 -6.16
N PRO A 22 4.59 9.58 -6.80
CA PRO A 22 6.03 9.75 -6.93
C PRO A 22 6.65 10.10 -5.58
N VAL A 23 7.69 9.35 -5.19
CA VAL A 23 8.32 9.49 -3.88
C VAL A 23 9.59 10.33 -3.94
N ASP A 24 10.32 10.24 -5.04
CA ASP A 24 11.57 10.96 -5.28
C ASP A 24 11.82 11.14 -6.79
N ASN A 25 12.94 11.79 -7.13
CA ASN A 25 13.37 12.01 -8.52
C ASN A 25 14.07 10.79 -9.14
N THR A 26 14.18 9.66 -8.43
CA THR A 26 14.80 8.43 -8.94
C THR A 26 13.82 7.55 -9.70
N GLY A 27 12.53 7.93 -9.70
CA GLY A 27 11.45 7.20 -10.35
C GLY A 27 10.74 6.20 -9.45
N ARG A 28 11.04 6.17 -8.14
CA ARG A 28 10.31 5.32 -7.19
C ARG A 28 8.90 5.84 -6.96
N ARG A 29 7.94 4.90 -6.91
CA ARG A 29 6.52 5.19 -6.75
C ARG A 29 5.93 4.31 -5.66
N ILE A 30 5.05 4.88 -4.85
CA ILE A 30 4.16 4.14 -3.97
C ILE A 30 2.97 3.69 -4.81
N ASP A 31 2.58 2.41 -4.72
CA ASP A 31 1.43 1.91 -5.49
C ASP A 31 0.18 2.73 -5.22
N ILE A 32 -0.19 2.89 -3.94
CA ILE A 32 -1.30 3.75 -3.52
C ILE A 32 -0.93 4.53 -2.25
N LEU A 33 -0.94 5.85 -2.34
CA LEU A 33 -0.98 6.76 -1.21
C LEU A 33 -2.42 7.16 -0.92
N ALA A 34 -2.86 6.90 0.31
CA ALA A 34 -4.19 7.22 0.80
C ALA A 34 -4.11 8.10 2.06
N VAL A 35 -5.26 8.54 2.54
CA VAL A 35 -5.45 9.17 3.85
C VAL A 35 -6.56 8.45 4.59
N ASP A 36 -6.34 8.16 5.86
CA ASP A 36 -7.38 7.59 6.71
C ASP A 36 -8.42 8.64 7.13
N ARG A 37 -9.40 8.22 7.93
CA ARG A 37 -10.49 9.11 8.38
C ARG A 37 -10.00 10.30 9.21
N SER A 38 -8.86 10.15 9.90
CA SER A 38 -8.25 11.21 10.70
C SER A 38 -7.36 12.14 9.87
N GLY A 39 -7.14 11.82 8.59
CA GLY A 39 -6.27 12.57 7.69
C GLY A 39 -4.80 12.13 7.75
N LEU A 40 -4.47 11.04 8.45
CA LEU A 40 -3.10 10.52 8.45
C LEU A 40 -2.80 9.82 7.12
N PRO A 41 -1.61 10.03 6.53
CA PRO A 41 -1.19 9.32 5.32
C PRO A 41 -1.10 7.81 5.54
N VAL A 42 -1.50 7.04 4.54
CA VAL A 42 -1.43 5.58 4.50
C VAL A 42 -0.72 5.16 3.22
N VAL A 43 0.47 4.58 3.36
CA VAL A 43 1.24 3.97 2.27
C VAL A 43 0.71 2.56 2.06
N ILE A 44 0.16 2.27 0.88
CA ILE A 44 -0.36 0.96 0.53
C ILE A 44 0.52 0.37 -0.58
N GLU A 45 1.13 -0.77 -0.29
CA GLU A 45 1.96 -1.54 -1.23
C GLU A 45 1.21 -2.81 -1.66
N LEU A 46 1.12 -3.07 -2.95
CA LEU A 46 0.42 -4.20 -3.54
C LEU A 46 1.42 -5.24 -4.07
N LYS A 47 1.20 -6.52 -3.75
CA LYS A 47 1.98 -7.64 -4.28
C LYS A 47 1.07 -8.64 -4.99
N VAL A 48 1.37 -8.92 -6.26
CA VAL A 48 0.58 -9.83 -7.12
C VAL A 48 0.63 -11.29 -6.62
N HIS A 49 1.76 -11.69 -6.05
CA HIS A 49 1.97 -13.06 -5.56
C HIS A 49 2.28 -13.04 -4.05
N ARG A 50 3.46 -13.51 -3.68
CA ARG A 50 3.92 -13.60 -2.30
C ARG A 50 4.59 -12.28 -1.89
N GLY A 51 4.16 -11.71 -0.77
CA GLY A 51 4.86 -10.60 -0.12
C GLY A 51 6.07 -11.14 0.63
N HIS A 52 7.27 -10.67 0.30
CA HIS A 52 8.54 -11.05 0.94
C HIS A 52 9.06 -9.98 1.90
N GLU A 53 9.95 -10.35 2.80
CA GLU A 53 10.59 -9.50 3.81
C GLU A 53 11.31 -8.29 3.21
N ARG A 54 11.83 -8.40 1.98
CA ARG A 54 12.43 -7.26 1.24
C ARG A 54 11.47 -6.08 1.06
N THR A 55 10.17 -6.34 1.10
CA THR A 55 9.12 -5.31 1.05
C THR A 55 9.24 -4.34 2.22
N ILE A 56 9.70 -4.80 3.39
CA ILE A 56 9.84 -3.99 4.61
C ILE A 56 10.73 -2.78 4.37
N GLY A 57 11.92 -2.98 3.78
CA GLY A 57 12.84 -1.88 3.51
C GLY A 57 12.25 -0.85 2.54
N GLN A 58 11.52 -1.32 1.53
CA GLN A 58 10.84 -0.46 0.56
C GLN A 58 9.74 0.38 1.23
N VAL A 59 8.83 -0.22 2.01
CA VAL A 59 7.71 0.50 2.63
C VAL A 59 8.16 1.43 3.75
N LEU A 60 9.21 1.09 4.51
CA LEU A 60 9.80 1.98 5.51
C LEU A 60 10.44 3.22 4.88
N TYR A 61 11.10 3.03 3.73
CA TYR A 61 11.61 4.15 2.93
C TYR A 61 10.46 5.05 2.48
N TYR A 62 9.39 4.47 1.92
CA TYR A 62 8.21 5.24 1.49
C TYR A 62 7.51 5.96 2.63
N GLN A 63 7.29 5.31 3.77
CA GLN A 63 6.71 5.94 4.96
C GLN A 63 7.52 7.15 5.40
N SER A 64 8.84 7.02 5.44
CA SER A 64 9.75 8.12 5.81
C SER A 64 9.68 9.27 4.82
N MET A 65 9.60 8.97 3.52
CA MET A 65 9.50 9.99 2.47
C MET A 65 8.15 10.71 2.51
N VAL A 66 7.04 9.99 2.67
CA VAL A 66 5.70 10.58 2.77
C VAL A 66 5.60 11.50 3.97
N LYS A 67 6.12 11.08 5.14
CA LYS A 67 6.17 11.96 6.32
C LYS A 67 6.90 13.28 6.03
N ARG A 68 8.01 13.23 5.29
CA ARG A 68 8.78 14.43 4.91
C ARG A 68 8.04 15.29 3.90
N LEU A 69 7.56 14.69 2.81
CA LEU A 69 6.88 15.41 1.72
C LEU A 69 5.60 16.11 2.19
N LEU A 70 4.85 15.46 3.07
CA LEU A 70 3.57 15.96 3.55
C LEU A 70 3.65 16.67 4.91
N ALA A 71 4.85 16.83 5.47
CA ALA A 71 5.08 17.31 6.83
C ALA A 71 4.18 16.62 7.87
N ALA A 72 3.93 15.31 7.68
CA ALA A 72 3.00 14.55 8.50
C ALA A 72 3.70 14.00 9.76
N PRO A 73 3.04 14.02 10.94
CA PRO A 73 3.64 13.54 12.18
C PRO A 73 3.86 12.02 12.16
N SER A 74 2.99 11.29 11.45
CA SER A 74 3.06 9.85 11.27
C SER A 74 2.50 9.47 9.89
N ALA A 75 2.78 8.24 9.47
CA ALA A 75 2.17 7.60 8.32
C ALA A 75 2.01 6.10 8.62
N ARG A 76 0.89 5.51 8.20
CA ARG A 76 0.65 4.06 8.30
C ARG A 76 1.18 3.36 7.06
N ILE A 77 1.48 2.08 7.19
CA ILE A 77 1.86 1.16 6.12
C ILE A 77 0.81 0.06 6.07
N VAL A 78 0.33 -0.24 4.86
CA VAL A 78 -0.55 -1.36 4.57
C VAL A 78 0.09 -2.16 3.45
N ILE A 79 0.33 -3.45 3.67
CA ILE A 79 0.82 -4.35 2.63
C ILE A 79 -0.31 -5.30 2.26
N VAL A 80 -0.66 -5.35 0.97
CA VAL A 80 -1.71 -6.23 0.44
C VAL A 80 -1.07 -7.23 -0.52
N ALA A 81 -1.19 -8.52 -0.23
CA ALA A 81 -0.63 -9.58 -1.07
C ALA A 81 -1.64 -10.73 -1.28
N ARG A 82 -1.38 -11.62 -2.24
CA ARG A 82 -2.16 -12.87 -2.35
C ARG A 82 -1.80 -13.85 -1.22
N GLU A 83 -0.54 -13.81 -0.81
CA GLU A 83 0.02 -14.59 0.29
C GLU A 83 1.07 -13.74 0.99
N ILE A 84 1.00 -13.64 2.31
CA ILE A 84 2.01 -13.00 3.15
C ILE A 84 2.97 -14.08 3.63
N SER A 85 4.26 -13.92 3.34
CA SER A 85 5.24 -14.90 3.79
C SER A 85 5.43 -14.84 5.31
N GLU A 86 5.82 -15.97 5.91
CA GLU A 86 6.13 -16.02 7.34
C GLU A 86 7.28 -15.06 7.69
N GLU A 87 8.27 -14.94 6.82
CA GLU A 87 9.38 -14.01 6.98
C GLU A 87 8.93 -12.55 6.97
N LEU A 88 7.95 -12.18 6.13
CA LEU A 88 7.35 -10.85 6.15
C LEU A 88 6.52 -10.63 7.42
N ARG A 89 5.77 -11.63 7.87
CA ARG A 89 4.98 -11.58 9.10
C ARG A 89 5.89 -11.34 10.31
N VAL A 90 6.92 -12.17 10.49
CA VAL A 90 7.91 -12.04 11.57
C VAL A 90 8.69 -10.73 11.45
N GLY A 91 9.15 -10.39 10.25
CA GLY A 91 9.96 -9.18 10.03
C GLY A 91 9.21 -7.87 10.27
N SER A 92 7.88 -7.89 10.32
CA SER A 92 7.04 -6.70 10.57
C SER A 92 6.41 -6.65 11.97
N GLU A 93 6.57 -7.69 12.79
CA GLU A 93 5.87 -7.84 14.08
C GLU A 93 6.14 -6.67 15.05
N ASP A 94 7.39 -6.21 15.13
CA ASP A 94 7.79 -5.10 16.00
C ASP A 94 7.72 -3.72 15.33
N ILE A 95 7.28 -3.65 14.07
CA ILE A 95 7.21 -2.38 13.33
C ILE A 95 5.85 -1.72 13.59
N PRO A 96 5.81 -0.54 14.25
CA PRO A 96 4.55 0.11 14.54
C PRO A 96 3.88 0.60 13.25
N ASN A 97 2.55 0.64 13.25
CA ASN A 97 1.73 1.16 12.16
C ASN A 97 1.88 0.39 10.84
N VAL A 98 2.21 -0.90 10.89
CA VAL A 98 2.18 -1.81 9.73
C VAL A 98 1.00 -2.75 9.86
N GLU A 99 0.21 -2.85 8.79
CA GLU A 99 -0.89 -3.80 8.68
C GLU A 99 -0.70 -4.68 7.43
N LEU A 100 -0.99 -5.97 7.57
CA LEU A 100 -0.86 -6.96 6.51
C LEU A 100 -2.24 -7.47 6.11
N PHE A 101 -2.52 -7.52 4.82
CA PHE A 101 -3.76 -8.05 4.27
C PHE A 101 -3.46 -9.09 3.20
N GLU A 102 -4.12 -10.23 3.30
CA GLU A 102 -4.20 -11.20 2.21
C GLU A 102 -5.50 -11.00 1.43
N TYR A 103 -5.42 -11.05 0.10
CA TYR A 103 -6.59 -11.13 -0.76
C TYR A 103 -6.70 -12.50 -1.43
N LYS A 104 -7.94 -12.91 -1.71
CA LYS A 104 -8.23 -14.14 -2.46
C LYS A 104 -8.94 -13.78 -3.76
N LEU A 105 -8.40 -14.25 -4.89
CA LEU A 105 -9.08 -14.16 -6.19
C LEU A 105 -9.98 -15.38 -6.36
N SER A 106 -11.23 -15.13 -6.69
CA SER A 106 -12.15 -16.16 -7.20
C SER A 106 -12.43 -15.84 -8.66
N MET A 107 -12.29 -16.83 -9.54
CA MET A 107 -12.56 -16.70 -10.97
C MET A 107 -13.48 -17.83 -11.41
N GLU A 108 -14.54 -17.46 -12.10
CA GLU A 108 -15.43 -18.39 -12.80
C GLU A 108 -15.29 -18.15 -14.31
N LEU A 109 -15.27 -19.23 -15.08
CA LEU A 109 -15.12 -19.17 -16.54
C LEU A 109 -16.40 -19.64 -17.19
N GLN A 110 -16.90 -18.85 -18.14
CA GLN A 110 -17.99 -19.24 -19.02
C GLN A 110 -17.52 -19.24 -20.46
N ARG A 111 -17.90 -20.28 -21.20
CA ARG A 111 -17.59 -20.41 -22.62
C ARG A 111 -18.54 -19.51 -23.42
N VAL A 112 -17.99 -18.62 -24.23
CA VAL A 112 -18.75 -17.83 -25.21
C VAL A 112 -18.81 -18.61 -26.53
N GLN A 113 -20.01 -18.86 -27.05
CA GLN A 113 -20.17 -19.37 -28.41
C GLN A 113 -19.81 -18.26 -29.42
N ARG A 114 -18.96 -18.58 -30.38
CA ARG A 114 -18.69 -17.71 -31.53
C ARG A 114 -19.79 -17.92 -32.57
N ALA A 115 -20.32 -16.82 -33.12
CA ALA A 115 -21.14 -16.83 -34.32
C ALA A 115 -20.27 -17.12 -35.55
#